data_AF-A0A7Y4QF37-F1
#
_entry.id   AF-A0A7Y4QF37-F1
#
_cell.length_a   1.000
_cell.length_b   1.000
_cell.length_c   1.000
_cell.angle_alpha   90.00
_cell.angle_beta   90.00
_cell.angle_gamma   90.00
#
_symmetry.space_group_name_H-M   'P 1'
#
loop_
_entity.id
_entity.type
_entity.pdbx_description
1 polymer ?
#
loop_
_entity_poly.entity_id
_entity_poly.type
_entity_poly.pdbx_seq_one_letter_code
_entity_poly.pdbx_strand_id
1 'polypeptide(L)'
;MYAMENERFAALTVAVTLARDAASKPGDPTLVSKITAIDAVYLELAADAGAEQQLRAHMEATLVLLLENPGQLERFAFAATLGTGGQGPYFARLMLICKERAGKLQAKELLPVIGSLRRAKQYADMDVCVGLLDQKLEGDDSQTAWATRSKATYDQSMAAEQQAKASLSPTTATKLYRLAVQLAEQSAEQALTGGDPIGRLYALMNISGLFLPALGQWQEGLALSEDVSRQARILAASADDDTRKRIQRIDMNCLFHRTEMAVRHEGSVADVERWVAELEGNPVYQDSKAQDWAKEYMGRATDYITSKQ
;
A
#
# COMPACT_ATOMS: atom_id res chain seq x y z
N MET A 1 -6.56 19.40 35.78
CA MET A 1 -7.06 18.44 34.78
C MET A 1 -7.42 19.17 33.49
N TYR A 2 -8.42 20.07 33.51
CA TYR A 2 -8.82 20.88 32.34
C TYR A 2 -7.71 21.65 31.60
N ALA A 3 -6.71 22.20 32.30
CA ALA A 3 -5.63 22.95 31.65
C ALA A 3 -4.68 22.05 30.82
N MET A 4 -4.29 20.88 31.35
CA MET A 4 -3.45 19.93 30.62
C MET A 4 -4.17 19.27 29.43
N GLU A 5 -5.48 19.04 29.57
CA GLU A 5 -6.30 18.52 28.47
C GLU A 5 -6.34 19.52 27.30
N ASN A 6 -6.55 20.81 27.59
CA ASN A 6 -6.51 21.88 26.59
C ASN A 6 -5.15 22.02 25.90
N GLU A 7 -4.04 21.87 26.64
CA GLU A 7 -2.68 21.91 26.07
C GLU A 7 -2.43 20.75 25.11
N ARG A 8 -2.88 19.54 25.45
CA ARG A 8 -2.72 18.36 24.58
C ARG A 8 -3.56 18.46 23.30
N PHE A 9 -4.79 18.96 23.39
CA PHE A 9 -5.61 19.22 22.19
C PHE A 9 -5.02 20.34 21.32
N ALA A 10 -4.43 21.37 21.91
CA ALA A 10 -3.69 22.39 21.17
C ALA A 10 -2.48 21.77 20.44
N ALA A 11 -1.72 20.89 21.10
CA ALA A 11 -0.61 20.17 20.48
C ALA A 11 -1.07 19.29 19.30
N LEU A 12 -2.19 18.58 19.45
CA LEU A 12 -2.76 17.78 18.37
C LEU A 12 -3.17 18.66 17.18
N THR A 13 -3.80 19.80 17.46
CA THR A 13 -4.21 20.78 16.42
C THR A 13 -3.00 21.29 15.65
N VAL A 14 -1.91 21.62 16.34
CA VAL A 14 -0.66 22.08 15.72
C VAL A 14 -0.05 20.97 14.86
N ALA A 15 0.05 19.74 15.38
CA ALA A 15 0.61 18.60 14.64
C ALA A 15 -0.18 18.31 13.35
N VAL A 16 -1.52 18.30 13.44
CA VAL A 16 -2.41 18.11 12.29
C VAL A 16 -2.26 19.24 11.27
N THR A 17 -2.22 20.49 11.72
CA THR A 17 -2.04 21.65 10.84
C THR A 17 -0.73 21.54 10.06
N LEU A 18 0.38 21.25 10.75
CA LEU A 18 1.68 21.08 10.11
C LEU A 18 1.68 19.94 9.07
N ALA A 19 1.06 18.80 9.38
CA ALA A 19 0.97 17.69 8.45
C ALA A 19 0.09 18.02 7.25
N ARG A 20 -1.04 18.72 7.44
CA ARG A 20 -1.91 19.17 6.36
C ARG A 20 -1.20 20.15 5.43
N ASP A 21 -0.47 21.11 6.00
CA ASP A 21 0.27 22.10 5.22
C ASP A 21 1.40 21.43 4.40
N ALA A 22 2.06 20.42 4.95
CA ALA A 22 2.99 19.56 4.20
C ALA A 22 2.26 18.75 3.12
N ALA A 23 1.10 18.16 3.43
CA ALA A 23 0.27 17.43 2.47
C ALA A 23 -0.31 18.31 1.36
N SER A 24 -0.25 19.64 1.50
CA SER A 24 -0.62 20.58 0.43
C SER A 24 0.45 20.67 -0.67
N LYS A 25 1.68 20.25 -0.36
CA LYS A 25 2.84 20.32 -1.25
C LYS A 25 3.17 18.91 -1.76
N PRO A 26 2.97 18.62 -3.05
CA PRO A 26 3.41 17.36 -3.63
C PRO A 26 4.90 17.13 -3.34
N GLY A 27 5.26 15.93 -2.87
CA GLY A 27 6.65 15.56 -2.61
C GLY A 27 7.29 16.11 -1.34
N ASP A 28 6.53 16.74 -0.42
CA ASP A 28 7.12 17.24 0.84
C ASP A 28 7.76 16.10 1.66
N PRO A 29 9.10 16.09 1.83
CA PRO A 29 9.81 14.98 2.49
C PRO A 29 9.54 14.93 4.00
N THR A 30 8.96 15.98 4.58
CA THR A 30 8.67 16.08 6.01
C THR A 30 7.28 15.55 6.37
N LEU A 31 6.44 15.21 5.39
CA LEU A 31 5.07 14.79 5.64
C LEU A 31 5.00 13.53 6.52
N VAL A 32 5.86 12.53 6.27
CA VAL A 32 5.87 11.28 7.04
C VAL A 32 6.16 11.55 8.52
N SER A 33 7.21 12.31 8.82
CA SER A 33 7.58 12.61 10.23
C SER A 33 6.51 13.45 10.93
N LYS A 34 5.84 14.35 10.21
CA LYS A 34 4.72 15.13 10.75
C LYS A 34 3.50 14.26 11.08
N ILE A 35 3.19 13.26 10.25
CA ILE A 35 2.13 12.30 10.56
C ILE A 35 2.49 11.44 11.77
N THR A 36 3.73 10.95 11.85
CA THR A 36 4.18 10.19 13.03
C THR A 36 4.06 11.00 14.33
N ALA A 37 4.30 12.32 14.28
CA ALA A 37 4.12 13.21 15.43
C ALA A 37 2.64 13.32 15.86
N ILE A 38 1.68 13.24 14.93
CA ILE A 38 0.25 13.21 15.25
C ILE A 38 -0.08 11.96 16.06
N ASP A 39 0.41 10.80 15.63
CA ASP A 39 0.12 9.53 16.30
C ASP A 39 0.62 9.51 17.75
N ALA A 40 1.79 10.11 18.02
CA ALA A 40 2.33 10.23 19.38
C ALA A 40 1.38 11.03 20.30
N VAL A 41 0.94 12.22 19.85
CA VAL A 41 0.01 13.06 20.62
C VAL A 41 -1.37 12.42 20.73
N TYR A 42 -1.85 11.77 19.66
CA TYR A 42 -3.13 11.08 19.64
C TYR A 42 -3.19 9.95 20.67
N LEU A 43 -2.14 9.14 20.79
CA LEU A 43 -2.11 8.02 21.75
C LEU A 43 -2.17 8.50 23.21
N GLU A 44 -1.54 9.64 23.52
CA GLU A 44 -1.63 10.25 24.85
C GLU A 44 -3.05 10.73 25.19
N LEU A 45 -3.76 11.30 24.20
CA LEU A 45 -5.14 11.75 24.36
C LEU A 45 -6.13 10.57 24.37
N ALA A 46 -5.92 9.55 23.54
CA ALA A 46 -6.82 8.40 23.42
C ALA A 46 -6.81 7.50 24.66
N ALA A 47 -5.78 7.60 25.51
CA ALA A 47 -5.74 6.93 26.81
C ALA A 47 -6.70 7.55 27.84
N ASP A 48 -7.21 8.77 27.59
CA ASP A 48 -8.19 9.43 28.44
C ASP A 48 -9.63 9.17 27.95
N ALA A 49 -10.38 8.40 28.72
CA ALA A 49 -11.78 8.07 28.40
C ALA A 49 -12.69 9.31 28.31
N GLY A 50 -12.34 10.43 28.97
CA GLY A 50 -13.08 11.68 28.89
C GLY A 50 -12.89 12.44 27.58
N ALA A 51 -11.83 12.14 26.82
CA ALA A 51 -11.43 12.89 25.64
C ALA A 51 -12.07 12.38 24.33
N GLU A 52 -12.77 11.24 24.32
CA GLU A 52 -13.22 10.58 23.08
C GLU A 52 -14.11 11.49 22.21
N GLN A 53 -15.08 12.19 22.82
CA GLN A 53 -15.99 13.05 22.08
C GLN A 53 -15.26 14.26 21.47
N GLN A 54 -14.32 14.85 22.20
CA GLN A 54 -13.51 15.98 21.72
C GLN A 54 -12.54 15.52 20.62
N LEU A 55 -11.90 14.36 20.78
CA LEU A 55 -11.05 13.74 19.75
C LEU A 55 -11.84 13.48 18.47
N ARG A 56 -13.05 12.93 18.59
CA ARG A 56 -13.93 12.71 17.45
C ARG A 56 -14.28 14.02 16.75
N ALA A 57 -14.69 15.06 17.47
CA ALA A 57 -14.98 16.36 16.90
C ALA A 57 -13.76 16.98 16.18
N HIS A 58 -12.57 16.86 16.78
CA HIS A 58 -11.32 17.31 16.18
C HIS A 58 -10.99 16.57 14.88
N MET A 59 -11.15 15.24 14.84
CA MET A 59 -10.95 14.45 13.62
C MET A 59 -11.99 14.76 12.55
N GLU A 60 -13.25 15.01 12.92
CA GLU A 60 -14.28 15.43 11.98
C GLU A 60 -13.96 16.79 11.34
N ALA A 61 -13.47 17.75 12.12
CA ALA A 61 -12.99 19.04 11.61
C ALA A 61 -11.75 18.87 10.69
N THR A 62 -10.83 17.99 11.08
CA THR A 62 -9.65 17.67 10.26
C THR A 62 -10.05 17.07 8.92
N LEU A 63 -11.03 16.17 8.91
CA LEU A 63 -11.53 15.55 7.69
C LEU A 63 -12.10 16.59 6.71
N VAL A 64 -12.90 17.54 7.20
CA VAL A 64 -13.44 18.62 6.36
C VAL A 64 -12.32 19.36 5.65
N LEU A 65 -11.27 19.74 6.38
CA LEU A 65 -10.13 20.48 5.83
C LEU A 65 -9.32 19.67 4.80
N LEU A 66 -9.18 18.35 5.01
CA LEU A 66 -8.51 17.45 4.07
C LEU A 66 -9.32 17.23 2.78
N LEU A 67 -10.66 17.28 2.86
CA LEU A 67 -11.56 17.11 1.73
C LEU A 67 -11.73 18.40 0.91
N GLU A 68 -11.55 19.58 1.52
CA GLU A 68 -11.56 20.87 0.81
C GLU A 68 -10.47 20.98 -0.28
N ASN A 69 -9.38 20.23 -0.13
CA ASN A 69 -8.21 20.32 -1.01
C ASN A 69 -7.98 19.03 -1.79
N PRO A 70 -8.11 19.05 -3.13
CA PRO A 70 -7.92 17.85 -3.95
C PRO A 70 -6.58 17.15 -3.70
N GLY A 71 -6.66 15.85 -3.39
CA GLY A 71 -5.50 14.97 -3.22
C GLY A 71 -4.77 15.10 -1.88
N GLN A 72 -5.16 16.01 -0.98
CA GLN A 72 -4.56 16.06 0.36
C GLN A 72 -4.84 14.77 1.15
N LEU A 73 -6.07 14.27 1.12
CA LEU A 73 -6.41 13.01 1.79
C LEU A 73 -5.58 11.83 1.27
N GLU A 74 -5.35 11.74 -0.04
CA GLU A 74 -4.52 10.67 -0.65
C GLU A 74 -3.06 10.77 -0.19
N ARG A 75 -2.47 11.98 -0.20
CA ARG A 75 -1.10 12.20 0.27
C ARG A 75 -0.95 11.93 1.77
N PHE A 76 -1.93 12.36 2.56
CA PHE A 76 -1.99 12.08 4.00
C PHE A 76 -2.08 10.58 4.25
N ALA A 77 -2.96 9.88 3.53
CA ALA A 77 -3.10 8.43 3.62
C ALA A 77 -1.81 7.70 3.25
N PHE A 78 -1.15 8.10 2.16
CA PHE A 78 0.11 7.51 1.73
C PHE A 78 1.18 7.65 2.81
N ALA A 79 1.41 8.86 3.33
CA ALA A 79 2.41 9.08 4.35
C ALA A 79 2.09 8.37 5.68
N ALA A 80 0.80 8.25 6.05
CA ALA A 80 0.36 7.48 7.21
C ALA A 80 0.63 5.98 7.10
N THR A 81 0.83 5.45 5.89
CA THR A 81 1.25 4.05 5.67
C THR A 81 2.75 3.83 5.73
N LEU A 82 3.56 4.90 5.61
CA LEU A 82 5.02 4.80 5.62
C LEU A 82 5.61 4.97 7.02
N GLY A 83 5.02 5.83 7.86
CA GLY A 83 5.64 6.26 9.12
C GLY A 83 5.64 5.26 10.28
N THR A 84 4.79 4.23 10.25
CA THR A 84 4.57 3.34 11.41
C THR A 84 4.72 1.84 11.10
N GLY A 85 5.21 1.48 9.91
CA GLY A 85 5.25 0.07 9.47
C GLY A 85 3.85 -0.55 9.29
N GLY A 86 2.82 0.30 9.22
CA GLY A 86 1.41 -0.07 9.21
C GLY A 86 0.54 1.18 9.03
N GLN A 87 -0.71 1.12 9.50
CA GLN A 87 -1.59 2.29 9.52
C GLN A 87 -1.46 3.02 10.86
N GLY A 88 -1.04 4.29 10.85
CA GLY A 88 -1.00 5.12 12.06
C GLY A 88 -2.35 5.17 12.80
N PRO A 89 -2.39 5.09 14.15
CA PRO A 89 -3.62 5.01 14.93
C PRO A 89 -4.57 6.20 14.73
N TYR A 90 -4.06 7.43 14.60
CA TYR A 90 -4.89 8.59 14.32
C TYR A 90 -5.57 8.45 12.94
N PHE A 91 -4.79 8.07 11.93
CA PHE A 91 -5.31 7.91 10.58
C PHE A 91 -6.30 6.73 10.48
N ALA A 92 -6.08 5.63 11.21
CA ALA A 92 -7.05 4.55 11.32
C ALA A 92 -8.41 5.03 11.84
N ARG A 93 -8.41 5.85 12.90
CA ARG A 93 -9.65 6.40 13.46
C ARG A 93 -10.31 7.41 12.52
N LEU A 94 -9.52 8.25 11.84
CA LEU A 94 -10.01 9.18 10.82
C LEU A 94 -10.71 8.45 9.66
N MET A 95 -10.17 7.32 9.21
CA MET A 95 -10.77 6.52 8.13
C MET A 95 -12.08 5.83 8.54
N LEU A 96 -12.24 5.46 9.82
CA LEU A 96 -13.53 5.00 10.34
C LEU A 96 -14.61 6.09 10.28
N ILE A 97 -14.25 7.34 10.60
CA ILE A 97 -15.15 8.49 10.46
C ILE A 97 -15.50 8.73 8.98
N CYS A 98 -14.54 8.55 8.06
CA CYS A 98 -14.79 8.63 6.62
C CYS A 98 -15.77 7.55 6.15
N LYS A 99 -15.59 6.31 6.61
CA LYS A 99 -16.47 5.18 6.31
C LYS A 99 -17.92 5.48 6.72
N GLU A 100 -18.15 6.01 7.92
CA GLU A 100 -19.50 6.40 8.38
C GLU A 100 -20.17 7.44 7.47
N ARG A 101 -19.37 8.17 6.68
CA ARG A 101 -19.82 9.20 5.73
C ARG A 101 -19.64 8.78 4.27
N ALA A 102 -19.35 7.50 3.99
CA ALA A 102 -18.93 7.04 2.66
C ALA A 102 -19.88 7.45 1.52
N GLY A 103 -21.19 7.48 1.77
CA GLY A 103 -22.18 7.92 0.76
C GLY A 103 -21.96 9.35 0.25
N LYS A 104 -21.36 10.23 1.08
CA LYS A 104 -21.09 11.64 0.75
C LYS A 104 -19.71 11.88 0.12
N LEU A 105 -18.82 10.88 0.16
CA LEU A 105 -17.49 10.99 -0.43
C LEU A 105 -17.54 10.86 -1.95
N GLN A 106 -16.61 11.50 -2.63
CA GLN A 106 -16.34 11.29 -4.06
C GLN A 106 -15.62 9.95 -4.29
N ALA A 107 -15.66 9.41 -5.51
CA ALA A 107 -15.04 8.12 -5.83
C ALA A 107 -13.54 8.07 -5.43
N LYS A 108 -12.77 9.11 -5.74
CA LYS A 108 -11.34 9.22 -5.38
C LYS A 108 -11.09 9.26 -3.87
N GLU A 109 -12.05 9.76 -3.09
CA GLU A 109 -11.95 9.89 -1.62
C GLU A 109 -12.28 8.57 -0.92
N LEU A 110 -12.98 7.65 -1.60
CA LEU A 110 -13.21 6.30 -1.10
C LEU A 110 -11.94 5.43 -1.16
N LEU A 111 -10.99 5.71 -2.05
CA LEU A 111 -9.77 4.89 -2.19
C LEU A 111 -8.93 4.82 -0.91
N PRO A 112 -8.60 5.92 -0.21
CA PRO A 112 -7.93 5.86 1.10
C PRO A 112 -8.70 5.03 2.15
N VAL A 113 -10.04 5.10 2.12
CA VAL A 113 -10.91 4.36 3.04
C VAL A 113 -10.86 2.86 2.73
N ILE A 114 -10.97 2.46 1.47
CA ILE A 114 -10.86 1.07 1.00
C ILE A 114 -9.50 0.48 1.43
N GLY A 115 -8.40 1.15 1.11
CA GLY A 115 -7.06 0.68 1.49
C GLY A 115 -6.84 0.61 3.00
N SER A 116 -7.47 1.52 3.77
CA SER A 116 -7.49 1.49 5.23
C SER A 116 -8.22 0.27 5.78
N LEU A 117 -9.45 0.04 5.32
CA LEU A 117 -10.28 -1.09 5.75
C LEU A 117 -9.60 -2.42 5.44
N ARG A 118 -8.96 -2.55 4.28
CA ARG A 118 -8.11 -3.69 3.93
C ARG A 118 -7.03 -3.94 4.98
N ARG A 119 -6.22 -2.92 5.32
CA ARG A 119 -5.13 -3.04 6.31
C ARG A 119 -5.65 -3.37 7.71
N ALA A 120 -6.84 -2.87 8.06
CA ALA A 120 -7.54 -3.18 9.30
C ALA A 120 -8.27 -4.54 9.27
N LYS A 121 -8.20 -5.30 8.16
CA LYS A 121 -8.90 -6.58 7.94
C LYS A 121 -10.43 -6.49 8.06
N GLN A 122 -11.00 -5.29 7.81
CA GLN A 122 -12.44 -5.04 7.81
C GLN A 122 -13.03 -5.25 6.41
N TYR A 123 -12.93 -6.48 5.89
CA TYR A 123 -13.21 -6.77 4.49
C TYR A 123 -14.68 -6.55 4.09
N ALA A 124 -15.63 -6.86 4.97
CA ALA A 124 -17.05 -6.60 4.68
C ALA A 124 -17.35 -5.10 4.48
N ASP A 125 -16.74 -4.25 5.32
CA ASP A 125 -16.89 -2.80 5.19
C ASP A 125 -16.15 -2.25 3.96
N MET A 126 -15.02 -2.86 3.63
CA MET A 126 -14.27 -2.56 2.42
C MET A 126 -15.12 -2.83 1.17
N ASP A 127 -15.79 -3.98 1.11
CA ASP A 127 -16.67 -4.35 -0.02
C ASP A 127 -17.85 -3.38 -0.16
N VAL A 128 -18.42 -2.89 0.96
CA VAL A 128 -19.44 -1.84 0.92
C VAL A 128 -18.89 -0.54 0.30
N CYS A 129 -17.67 -0.15 0.66
CA CYS A 129 -17.03 1.05 0.09
C CYS A 129 -16.68 0.87 -1.39
N VAL A 130 -16.26 -0.33 -1.80
CA VAL A 130 -16.04 -0.65 -3.22
C VAL A 130 -17.35 -0.56 -4.01
N GLY A 131 -18.43 -1.15 -3.50
CA GLY A 131 -19.75 -1.06 -4.15
C GLY A 131 -20.24 0.38 -4.30
N LEU A 132 -20.00 1.25 -3.31
CA LEU A 132 -20.28 2.69 -3.42
C LEU A 132 -19.39 3.40 -4.44
N LEU A 133 -18.12 2.99 -4.56
CA LEU A 133 -17.21 3.51 -5.57
C LEU A 133 -17.69 3.13 -6.98
N ASP A 134 -18.08 1.88 -7.19
CA ASP A 134 -18.59 1.39 -8.47
C ASP A 134 -19.87 2.13 -8.89
N GLN A 135 -20.81 2.32 -7.95
CA GLN A 135 -22.02 3.13 -8.19
C GLN A 135 -21.70 4.57 -8.60
N LYS A 136 -20.68 5.19 -7.98
CA LYS A 136 -20.29 6.58 -8.28
C LYS A 136 -19.59 6.72 -9.63
N LEU A 137 -18.98 5.65 -10.13
CA LEU A 137 -18.30 5.63 -11.42
C LEU A 137 -19.19 5.03 -12.53
N GLU A 138 -20.41 4.58 -12.23
CA GLU A 138 -21.30 3.94 -13.19
C GLU A 138 -21.49 4.81 -14.44
N GLY A 139 -21.19 4.24 -15.62
CA GLY A 139 -21.25 4.94 -16.91
C GLY A 139 -20.08 5.90 -17.21
N ASP A 140 -19.13 6.09 -16.30
CA ASP A 140 -17.92 6.88 -16.53
C ASP A 140 -16.78 6.01 -17.09
N ASP A 141 -16.57 6.13 -18.41
CA ASP A 141 -15.51 5.44 -19.17
C ASP A 141 -14.23 6.28 -19.33
N SER A 142 -14.08 7.37 -18.59
CA SER A 142 -12.86 8.18 -18.64
C SER A 142 -11.64 7.42 -18.12
N GLN A 143 -10.45 7.80 -18.60
CA GLN A 143 -9.18 7.21 -18.13
C GLN A 143 -9.02 7.32 -16.61
N THR A 144 -9.43 8.44 -16.02
CA THR A 144 -9.36 8.65 -14.56
C THR A 144 -10.29 7.70 -13.80
N ALA A 145 -11.49 7.45 -14.32
CA ALA A 145 -12.41 6.50 -13.72
C ALA A 145 -11.87 5.07 -13.79
N TRP A 146 -11.29 4.67 -14.94
CA TRP A 146 -10.61 3.37 -15.07
C TRP A 146 -9.40 3.21 -14.13
N ALA A 147 -8.56 4.24 -14.00
CA ALA A 147 -7.45 4.22 -13.04
C ALA A 147 -7.95 4.12 -11.58
N THR A 148 -9.09 4.75 -11.27
CA THR A 148 -9.72 4.67 -9.94
C THR A 148 -10.27 3.27 -9.66
N ARG A 149 -10.96 2.64 -10.63
CA ARG A 149 -11.39 1.24 -10.54
C ARG A 149 -10.20 0.30 -10.29
N SER A 150 -9.13 0.47 -11.07
CA SER A 150 -7.91 -0.33 -10.95
C SER A 150 -7.35 -0.32 -9.52
N LYS A 151 -7.27 0.88 -8.89
CA LYS A 151 -6.80 1.00 -7.50
C LYS A 151 -7.71 0.27 -6.51
N ALA A 152 -9.03 0.37 -6.66
CA ALA A 152 -9.98 -0.34 -5.80
C ALA A 152 -9.87 -1.86 -5.96
N THR A 153 -9.82 -2.35 -7.21
CA THR A 153 -9.68 -3.77 -7.51
C THR A 153 -8.32 -4.33 -7.07
N TYR A 154 -7.25 -3.53 -7.13
CA TYR A 154 -5.96 -3.88 -6.54
C TYR A 154 -6.05 -4.10 -5.03
N ASP A 155 -6.78 -3.24 -4.30
CA ASP A 155 -6.97 -3.44 -2.88
C ASP A 155 -7.81 -4.71 -2.59
N GLN A 156 -8.80 -5.03 -3.43
CA GLN A 156 -9.57 -6.28 -3.33
C GLN A 156 -8.69 -7.52 -3.57
N SER A 157 -7.77 -7.50 -4.54
CA SER A 157 -6.85 -8.63 -4.77
C SER A 157 -5.94 -8.86 -3.55
N MET A 158 -5.45 -7.78 -2.94
CA MET A 158 -4.66 -7.84 -1.72
C MET A 158 -5.49 -8.30 -0.50
N ALA A 159 -6.77 -7.91 -0.41
CA ALA A 159 -7.67 -8.41 0.63
C ALA A 159 -7.90 -9.92 0.51
N ALA A 160 -8.10 -10.43 -0.71
CA ALA A 160 -8.25 -11.85 -0.97
C ALA A 160 -7.00 -12.64 -0.57
N GLU A 161 -5.80 -12.13 -0.90
CA GLU A 161 -4.53 -12.74 -0.48
C GLU A 161 -4.35 -12.76 1.05
N GLN A 162 -4.67 -11.67 1.73
CA GLN A 162 -4.55 -11.59 3.19
C GLN A 162 -5.51 -12.57 3.89
N GLN A 163 -6.72 -12.72 3.36
CA GLN A 163 -7.68 -13.73 3.80
C GLN A 163 -7.18 -15.15 3.51
N ALA A 164 -6.52 -15.37 2.37
CA ALA A 164 -5.93 -16.67 2.02
C ALA A 164 -4.84 -17.06 3.01
N LYS A 165 -3.91 -16.13 3.32
CA LYS A 165 -2.84 -16.32 4.32
C LYS A 165 -3.36 -16.60 5.72
N ALA A 166 -4.49 -16.00 6.09
CA ALA A 166 -5.13 -16.21 7.40
C ALA A 166 -6.00 -17.48 7.45
N SER A 167 -6.27 -18.12 6.31
CA SER A 167 -7.18 -19.27 6.24
C SER A 167 -6.52 -20.54 6.76
N LEU A 168 -7.18 -21.22 7.69
CA LEU A 168 -6.76 -22.54 8.18
C LEU A 168 -7.15 -23.69 7.24
N SER A 169 -8.00 -23.43 6.24
CA SER A 169 -8.45 -24.42 5.27
C SER A 169 -7.65 -24.28 3.97
N PRO A 170 -6.84 -25.29 3.58
CA PRO A 170 -6.09 -25.23 2.33
C PRO A 170 -6.98 -25.05 1.09
N THR A 171 -8.18 -25.62 1.12
CA THR A 171 -9.16 -25.45 0.03
C THR A 171 -9.68 -24.01 -0.06
N THR A 172 -9.96 -23.40 1.10
CA THR A 172 -10.41 -22.00 1.15
C THR A 172 -9.28 -21.05 0.76
N ALA A 173 -8.06 -21.28 1.25
CA ALA A 173 -6.87 -20.52 0.87
C ALA A 173 -6.66 -20.57 -0.65
N THR A 174 -6.72 -21.75 -1.26
CA THR A 174 -6.59 -21.92 -2.72
C THR A 174 -7.65 -21.13 -3.49
N LYS A 175 -8.92 -21.16 -3.06
CA LYS A 175 -9.99 -20.38 -3.70
C LYS A 175 -9.73 -18.88 -3.60
N LEU A 176 -9.28 -18.41 -2.44
CA LEU A 176 -8.97 -17.00 -2.21
C LEU A 176 -7.75 -16.54 -3.02
N TYR A 177 -6.71 -17.36 -3.16
CA TYR A 177 -5.59 -17.04 -4.04
C TYR A 177 -5.99 -16.97 -5.51
N ARG A 178 -6.87 -17.86 -5.99
CA ARG A 178 -7.41 -17.77 -7.36
C ARG A 178 -8.22 -16.48 -7.57
N LEU A 179 -9.03 -16.10 -6.57
CA LEU A 179 -9.75 -14.82 -6.60
C LEU A 179 -8.77 -13.63 -6.61
N ALA A 180 -7.67 -13.70 -5.84
CA ALA A 180 -6.63 -12.67 -5.85
C ALA A 180 -5.97 -12.51 -7.23
N VAL A 181 -5.67 -13.61 -7.92
CA VAL A 181 -5.17 -13.58 -9.32
C VAL A 181 -6.19 -12.89 -10.23
N GLN A 182 -7.45 -13.36 -10.23
CA GLN A 182 -8.50 -12.81 -11.09
C GLN A 182 -8.68 -11.29 -10.88
N LEU A 183 -8.73 -10.84 -9.63
CA LEU A 183 -8.87 -9.42 -9.30
C LEU A 183 -7.64 -8.62 -9.73
N ALA A 184 -6.43 -9.16 -9.57
CA ALA A 184 -5.23 -8.46 -10.01
C ALA A 184 -5.11 -8.40 -11.54
N GLU A 185 -5.56 -9.42 -12.27
CA GLU A 185 -5.64 -9.38 -13.74
C GLU A 185 -6.62 -8.30 -14.18
N GLN A 186 -7.81 -8.27 -13.57
CA GLN A 186 -8.79 -7.21 -13.79
C GLN A 186 -8.22 -5.82 -13.47
N SER A 187 -7.52 -5.66 -12.34
CA SER A 187 -6.86 -4.40 -11.97
C SER A 187 -5.81 -3.98 -13.00
N ALA A 188 -5.04 -4.94 -13.54
CA ALA A 188 -4.03 -4.69 -14.57
C ALA A 188 -4.66 -4.22 -15.89
N GLU A 189 -5.78 -4.82 -16.30
CA GLU A 189 -6.56 -4.41 -17.49
C GLU A 189 -7.20 -3.04 -17.33
N GLN A 190 -7.79 -2.77 -16.16
CA GLN A 190 -8.35 -1.47 -15.82
C GLN A 190 -7.27 -0.39 -15.79
N ALA A 191 -6.07 -0.69 -15.26
CA ALA A 191 -4.94 0.23 -15.26
C ALA A 191 -4.49 0.56 -16.69
N LEU A 192 -4.39 -0.47 -17.55
CA LEU A 192 -4.05 -0.29 -18.96
C LEU A 192 -5.06 0.61 -19.67
N THR A 193 -6.35 0.35 -19.46
CA THR A 193 -7.45 1.16 -20.02
C THR A 193 -7.42 2.59 -19.50
N GLY A 194 -7.07 2.77 -18.23
CA GLY A 194 -6.89 4.07 -17.60
C GLY A 194 -5.60 4.82 -17.98
N GLY A 195 -4.75 4.24 -18.83
CA GLY A 195 -3.46 4.85 -19.19
C GLY A 195 -2.47 4.89 -18.03
N ASP A 196 -2.58 3.98 -17.06
CA ASP A 196 -1.69 3.85 -15.89
C ASP A 196 -0.79 2.61 -16.01
N PRO A 197 0.31 2.68 -16.79
CA PRO A 197 1.22 1.55 -16.95
C PRO A 197 1.90 1.15 -15.62
N ILE A 198 2.03 2.07 -14.66
CA ILE A 198 2.64 1.77 -13.36
C ILE A 198 1.67 0.96 -12.50
N GLY A 199 0.40 1.36 -12.45
CA GLY A 199 -0.66 0.60 -11.79
C GLY A 199 -0.76 -0.83 -12.33
N ARG A 200 -0.66 -0.99 -13.65
CA ARG A 200 -0.62 -2.31 -14.30
C ARG A 200 0.55 -3.16 -13.79
N LEU A 201 1.75 -2.61 -13.74
CA LEU A 201 2.92 -3.34 -13.29
C LEU A 201 2.85 -3.71 -11.80
N TYR A 202 2.25 -2.87 -10.94
CA TYR A 202 2.01 -3.24 -9.55
C TYR A 202 1.10 -4.46 -9.40
N ALA A 203 0.02 -4.53 -10.18
CA ALA A 203 -0.89 -5.67 -10.14
C ALA A 203 -0.19 -6.96 -10.63
N LEU A 204 0.52 -6.88 -11.75
CA LEU A 204 1.27 -8.02 -12.31
C LEU A 204 2.41 -8.50 -11.40
N MET A 205 3.10 -7.59 -10.72
CA MET A 205 4.15 -7.92 -9.73
C MET A 205 3.59 -8.77 -8.57
N ASN A 206 2.36 -8.50 -8.12
CA ASN A 206 1.74 -9.29 -7.06
C ASN A 206 1.25 -10.64 -7.57
N ILE A 207 0.71 -10.71 -8.80
CA ILE A 207 0.38 -11.99 -9.44
C ILE A 207 1.62 -12.88 -9.48
N SER A 208 2.73 -12.34 -9.99
CA SER A 208 3.96 -13.09 -10.22
C SER A 208 4.63 -13.58 -8.95
N GLY A 209 4.74 -12.72 -7.93
CA GLY A 209 5.53 -13.03 -6.74
C GLY A 209 4.77 -13.48 -5.52
N LEU A 210 3.45 -13.20 -5.44
CA LEU A 210 2.65 -13.52 -4.27
C LEU A 210 1.61 -14.60 -4.58
N PHE A 211 0.86 -14.46 -5.68
CA PHE A 211 -0.35 -15.27 -5.88
C PHE A 211 -0.07 -16.59 -6.61
N LEU A 212 0.62 -16.56 -7.75
CA LEU A 212 0.98 -17.78 -8.48
C LEU A 212 1.86 -18.73 -7.63
N PRO A 213 2.89 -18.26 -6.91
CA PRO A 213 3.70 -19.15 -6.07
C PRO A 213 2.87 -19.79 -4.94
N ALA A 214 1.92 -19.07 -4.36
CA ALA A 214 1.02 -19.60 -3.35
C ALA A 214 0.04 -20.66 -3.88
N LEU A 215 -0.19 -20.70 -5.19
CA LEU A 215 -0.94 -21.73 -5.89
C LEU A 215 -0.05 -22.90 -6.37
N GLY A 216 1.24 -22.89 -6.04
CA GLY A 216 2.22 -23.87 -6.50
C GLY A 216 2.72 -23.65 -7.93
N GLN A 217 2.33 -22.54 -8.57
CA GLN A 217 2.69 -22.16 -9.94
C GLN A 217 3.94 -21.26 -9.95
N TRP A 218 4.98 -21.66 -9.22
CA TRP A 218 6.14 -20.78 -9.01
C TRP A 218 6.99 -20.57 -10.27
N GLN A 219 7.04 -21.52 -11.23
CA GLN A 219 7.73 -21.29 -12.51
C GLN A 219 7.05 -20.19 -13.34
N GLU A 220 5.71 -20.21 -13.39
CA GLU A 220 4.90 -19.19 -14.06
C GLU A 220 5.09 -17.83 -13.36
N GLY A 221 5.09 -17.83 -12.03
CA GLY A 221 5.40 -16.66 -11.21
C GLY A 221 6.79 -16.07 -11.50
N LEU A 222 7.82 -16.92 -11.60
CA LEU A 222 9.19 -16.50 -11.91
C LEU A 222 9.29 -15.87 -13.30
N ALA A 223 8.72 -16.51 -14.32
CA ALA A 223 8.71 -16.01 -15.69
C ALA A 223 7.97 -14.66 -15.80
N LEU A 224 6.80 -14.53 -15.16
CA LEU A 224 6.05 -13.27 -15.15
C LEU A 224 6.81 -12.17 -14.38
N SER A 225 7.48 -12.52 -13.27
CA SER A 225 8.26 -11.56 -12.47
C SER A 225 9.45 -11.00 -13.26
N GLU A 226 10.11 -11.84 -14.07
CA GLU A 226 11.16 -11.39 -14.97
C GLU A 226 10.64 -10.41 -16.03
N ASP A 227 9.50 -10.72 -16.65
CA ASP A 227 8.89 -9.84 -17.64
C ASP A 227 8.43 -8.50 -17.04
N VAL A 228 7.83 -8.51 -15.85
CA VAL A 228 7.44 -7.30 -15.12
C VAL A 228 8.65 -6.45 -14.74
N SER A 229 9.72 -7.07 -14.23
CA SER A 229 11.01 -6.41 -13.93
C SER A 229 11.60 -5.74 -15.18
N ARG A 230 11.62 -6.45 -16.32
CA ARG A 230 12.08 -5.91 -17.60
C ARG A 230 11.24 -4.71 -18.05
N GLN A 231 9.91 -4.81 -18.00
CA GLN A 231 9.00 -3.70 -18.33
C GLN A 231 9.20 -2.50 -17.40
N ALA A 232 9.37 -2.73 -16.10
CA ALA A 232 9.64 -1.68 -15.13
C ALA A 232 10.95 -0.94 -15.45
N ARG A 233 12.03 -1.65 -15.77
CA ARG A 233 13.32 -1.03 -16.16
C ARG A 233 13.20 -0.15 -17.40
N ILE A 234 12.46 -0.62 -18.41
CA ILE A 234 12.19 0.17 -19.63
C ILE A 234 11.42 1.44 -19.28
N LEU A 235 10.35 1.33 -18.48
CA LEU A 235 9.52 2.47 -18.10
C LEU A 235 10.27 3.48 -17.21
N ALA A 236 11.15 3.00 -16.34
CA ALA A 236 11.96 3.84 -15.45
C ALA A 236 12.95 4.73 -16.21
N ALA A 237 13.46 4.28 -17.36
CA ALA A 237 14.45 5.00 -18.16
C ALA A 237 13.96 6.36 -18.69
N SER A 238 12.65 6.50 -18.88
CA SER A 238 12.01 7.74 -19.39
C SER A 238 11.24 8.54 -18.32
N ALA A 239 11.27 8.11 -17.05
CA ALA A 239 10.49 8.72 -15.98
C ALA A 239 11.25 9.84 -15.26
N ASP A 240 10.50 10.81 -14.71
CA ASP A 240 11.02 11.78 -13.73
C ASP A 240 11.47 11.08 -12.44
N ASP A 241 12.20 11.77 -11.55
CA ASP A 241 12.85 11.15 -10.39
C ASP A 241 11.86 10.46 -9.43
N ASP A 242 10.71 11.07 -9.15
CA ASP A 242 9.71 10.50 -8.22
C ASP A 242 9.01 9.29 -8.82
N THR A 243 8.62 9.40 -10.10
CA THR A 243 8.00 8.31 -10.86
C THR A 243 9.00 7.17 -11.05
N ARG A 244 10.26 7.49 -11.34
CA ARG A 244 11.35 6.51 -11.48
C ARG A 244 11.56 5.72 -10.20
N LYS A 245 11.58 6.37 -9.02
CA LYS A 245 11.67 5.68 -7.72
C LYS A 245 10.49 4.72 -7.50
N ARG A 246 9.27 5.11 -7.87
CA ARG A 246 8.09 4.24 -7.77
C ARG A 246 8.23 3.01 -8.66
N ILE A 247 8.69 3.18 -9.89
CA ILE A 247 8.89 2.08 -10.84
C ILE A 247 10.06 1.18 -10.40
N GLN A 248 11.18 1.77 -9.94
CA GLN A 248 12.33 1.02 -9.43
C GLN A 248 11.99 0.16 -8.21
N ARG A 249 10.99 0.55 -7.41
CA ARG A 249 10.44 -0.29 -6.33
C ARG A 249 9.73 -1.54 -6.86
N ILE A 250 9.09 -1.46 -8.02
CA ILE A 250 8.48 -2.63 -8.68
C ILE A 250 9.59 -3.60 -9.10
N ASP A 251 10.65 -3.10 -9.75
CA ASP A 251 11.81 -3.92 -10.14
C ASP A 251 12.48 -4.57 -8.94
N MET A 252 12.74 -3.79 -7.88
CA MET A 252 13.28 -4.26 -6.62
C MET A 252 12.43 -5.40 -6.03
N ASN A 253 11.11 -5.23 -5.97
CA ASN A 253 10.20 -6.26 -5.48
C ASN A 253 10.18 -7.50 -6.38
N CYS A 254 10.26 -7.35 -7.71
CA CYS A 254 10.34 -8.50 -8.62
C CYS A 254 11.65 -9.29 -8.42
N LEU A 255 12.77 -8.61 -8.17
CA LEU A 255 14.02 -9.24 -7.78
C LEU A 255 13.88 -9.99 -6.45
N PHE A 256 13.27 -9.37 -5.44
CA PHE A 256 12.95 -10.01 -4.16
C PHE A 256 12.05 -11.26 -4.33
N HIS A 257 11.01 -11.19 -5.16
CA HIS A 257 10.15 -12.34 -5.38
C HIS A 257 10.90 -13.49 -6.07
N ARG A 258 11.75 -13.18 -7.06
CA ARG A 258 12.51 -14.19 -7.81
C ARG A 258 13.53 -14.92 -6.94
N THR A 259 14.36 -14.21 -6.17
CA THR A 259 15.31 -14.91 -5.30
C THR A 259 14.61 -15.64 -4.15
N GLU A 260 13.52 -15.13 -3.58
CA GLU A 260 12.75 -15.88 -2.60
C GLU A 260 12.15 -17.18 -3.17
N MET A 261 11.57 -17.13 -4.36
CA MET A 261 11.05 -18.33 -5.04
C MET A 261 12.17 -19.35 -5.29
N ALA A 262 13.32 -18.91 -5.82
CA ALA A 262 14.44 -19.83 -6.08
C ALA A 262 15.03 -20.41 -4.79
N VAL A 263 15.19 -19.62 -3.72
CA VAL A 263 15.68 -20.13 -2.43
C VAL A 263 14.72 -21.17 -1.85
N ARG A 264 13.41 -20.90 -1.86
CA ARG A 264 12.38 -21.81 -1.31
C ARG A 264 12.23 -23.11 -2.11
N HIS A 265 12.43 -23.05 -3.42
CA HIS A 265 12.22 -24.19 -4.33
C HIS A 265 13.53 -24.81 -4.83
N GLU A 266 14.64 -24.54 -4.16
CA GLU A 266 15.97 -25.07 -4.49
C GLU A 266 16.38 -24.85 -5.96
N GLY A 267 16.21 -23.62 -6.44
CA GLY A 267 16.58 -23.20 -7.79
C GLY A 267 18.09 -23.11 -8.05
N SER A 268 18.48 -22.43 -9.13
CA SER A 268 19.88 -22.26 -9.49
C SER A 268 20.58 -21.24 -8.58
N VAL A 269 21.70 -21.62 -7.97
CA VAL A 269 22.55 -20.70 -7.18
C VAL A 269 23.05 -19.54 -8.03
N ALA A 270 23.45 -19.81 -9.28
CA ALA A 270 23.92 -18.77 -10.20
C ALA A 270 22.83 -17.73 -10.52
N ASP A 271 21.56 -18.16 -10.56
CA ASP A 271 20.45 -17.22 -10.73
C ASP A 271 20.22 -16.37 -9.49
N VAL A 272 20.31 -16.97 -8.30
CA VAL A 272 20.20 -16.25 -7.02
C VAL A 272 21.32 -15.22 -6.88
N GLU A 273 22.57 -15.59 -7.17
CA GLU A 273 23.71 -14.68 -7.16
C GLU A 273 23.52 -13.50 -8.13
N ARG A 274 23.07 -13.79 -9.36
CA ARG A 274 22.77 -12.77 -10.38
C ARG A 274 21.72 -11.78 -9.89
N TRP A 275 20.59 -12.24 -9.36
CA TRP A 275 19.52 -11.35 -8.91
C TRP A 275 19.89 -10.56 -7.65
N VAL A 276 20.70 -11.14 -6.76
CA VAL A 276 21.29 -10.42 -5.62
C VAL A 276 22.17 -9.26 -6.12
N ALA A 277 23.05 -9.50 -7.09
CA ALA A 277 23.87 -8.45 -7.68
C ALA A 277 23.02 -7.36 -8.38
N GLU A 278 21.97 -7.75 -9.10
CA GLU A 278 21.03 -6.80 -9.70
C GLU A 278 20.28 -5.96 -8.64
N LEU A 279 19.92 -6.56 -7.51
CA LEU A 279 19.27 -5.88 -6.39
C LEU A 279 20.23 -4.89 -5.72
N GLU A 280 21.50 -5.25 -5.54
CA GLU A 280 22.54 -4.33 -5.05
C GLU A 280 22.73 -3.12 -5.97
N GLY A 281 22.49 -3.26 -7.27
CA GLY A 281 22.47 -2.15 -8.22
C GLY A 281 21.23 -1.24 -8.15
N ASN A 282 20.17 -1.63 -7.43
CA ASN A 282 18.91 -0.89 -7.39
C ASN A 282 18.95 0.29 -6.38
N PRO A 283 18.70 1.55 -6.78
CA PRO A 283 18.76 2.70 -5.87
C PRO A 283 17.77 2.65 -4.70
N VAL A 284 16.56 2.13 -4.92
CA VAL A 284 15.53 2.02 -3.87
C VAL A 284 15.94 0.98 -2.83
N TYR A 285 16.61 -0.09 -3.26
CA TYR A 285 17.21 -1.04 -2.35
C TYR A 285 18.33 -0.40 -1.53
N GLN A 286 19.21 0.39 -2.14
CA GLN A 286 20.28 1.09 -1.42
C GLN A 286 19.75 2.01 -0.31
N ASP A 287 18.65 2.70 -0.55
CA ASP A 287 17.96 3.53 0.45
C ASP A 287 17.35 2.72 1.61
N SER A 288 17.11 1.42 1.40
CA SER A 288 16.37 0.56 2.32
C SER A 288 17.17 -0.62 2.90
N LYS A 289 18.42 -0.84 2.47
CA LYS A 289 19.25 -1.98 2.90
C LYS A 289 19.50 -2.07 4.41
N ALA A 290 19.40 -0.93 5.12
CA ALA A 290 19.57 -0.88 6.57
C ALA A 290 18.32 -1.34 7.34
N GLN A 291 17.18 -1.50 6.67
CA GLN A 291 15.93 -1.97 7.27
C GLN A 291 16.03 -3.45 7.60
N ASP A 292 15.39 -3.87 8.70
CA ASP A 292 15.53 -5.25 9.19
C ASP A 292 14.96 -6.30 8.23
N TRP A 293 13.86 -5.96 7.54
CA TRP A 293 13.29 -6.83 6.49
C TRP A 293 14.27 -7.05 5.32
N ALA A 294 15.08 -6.05 4.97
CA ALA A 294 16.05 -6.14 3.89
C ALA A 294 17.23 -7.02 4.31
N LYS A 295 17.71 -6.86 5.56
CA LYS A 295 18.76 -7.72 6.13
C LYS A 295 18.33 -9.17 6.21
N GLU A 296 17.12 -9.44 6.70
CA GLU A 296 16.57 -10.80 6.80
C GLU A 296 16.52 -11.48 5.43
N TYR A 297 16.00 -10.77 4.42
CA TYR A 297 15.95 -11.29 3.07
C TYR A 297 17.33 -11.65 2.53
N MET A 298 18.29 -10.74 2.62
CA MET A 298 19.64 -10.93 2.10
C MET A 298 20.39 -12.03 2.86
N GLY A 299 20.14 -12.15 4.17
CA GLY A 299 20.64 -13.25 4.99
C GLY A 299 20.20 -14.59 4.41
N ARG A 300 18.91 -14.78 4.14
CA ARG A 300 18.39 -16.02 3.54
C ARG A 300 19.01 -16.34 2.18
N ALA A 301 19.19 -15.33 1.32
CA ALA A 301 19.83 -15.52 0.02
C ALA A 301 21.30 -15.93 0.17
N THR A 302 22.04 -15.28 1.08
CA THR A 302 23.46 -15.57 1.36
C THR A 302 23.64 -16.97 1.95
N ASP A 303 22.79 -17.34 2.91
CA ASP A 303 22.80 -18.67 3.53
C ASP A 303 22.54 -19.76 2.49
N TYR A 304 21.59 -19.53 1.58
CA TYR A 304 21.29 -20.45 0.49
C TYR A 304 22.50 -20.64 -0.44
N ILE A 305 23.11 -19.55 -0.92
CA ILE A 305 24.30 -19.59 -1.77
C ILE A 305 25.43 -20.37 -1.07
N THR A 306 25.71 -20.05 0.19
CA THR A 306 26.79 -20.67 0.98
C THR A 306 26.53 -22.15 1.22
N SER A 307 25.27 -22.55 1.46
CA SER A 307 24.92 -23.95 1.74
C SER A 307 25.07 -24.91 0.55
N LYS A 308 25.20 -24.37 -0.67
CA LYS A 308 25.27 -25.14 -1.93
C LYS A 308 26.67 -25.13 -2.57
N GLN A 309 27.66 -24.49 -1.94
CA GLN A 309 29.08 -24.50 -2.31
C GLN A 309 29.83 -25.57 -1.51
#